data_AF-A0A7K4C813-F1
#
_entry.id   AF-A0A7K4C813-F1
#
_cell.length_a   1.000
_cell.length_b   1.000
_cell.length_c   1.000
_cell.angle_alpha   90.00
_cell.angle_beta   90.00
_cell.angle_gamma   90.00
#
_symmetry.space_group_name_H-M   'P 1'
#
loop_
_entity.id
_entity.type
_entity.pdbx_description
1 polymer ?
#
loop_
_entity_poly.entity_id
_entity_poly.type
_entity_poly.pdbx_seq_one_letter_code
_entity_poly.pdbx_strand_id
1 'polypeptide(L)' 'ESLNKIKEVSAKTLSITINRMKEKPSIVIIDGTATIPITTACEERNVKVIAARSFSSTEAKIKLLSL' A
#
# COMPACT_ATOMS: atom_id res chain seq x y z
N GLU A 1 6.54 17.49 -9.90
CA GLU A 1 7.42 16.48 -9.28
C GLU A 1 6.99 15.10 -9.77
N SER A 2 7.92 14.22 -10.09
CA SER A 2 7.63 12.90 -10.69
C SER A 2 7.74 11.80 -9.63
N LEU A 3 6.77 10.88 -9.59
CA LEU A 3 6.83 9.71 -8.70
C LEU A 3 7.83 8.70 -9.25
N ASN A 4 8.82 8.32 -8.43
CA ASN A 4 9.75 7.23 -8.77
C ASN A 4 9.13 5.87 -8.42
N LYS A 5 9.04 5.00 -9.42
CA LYS A 5 8.55 3.64 -9.25
C LYS A 5 9.62 2.77 -8.59
N ILE A 6 9.38 2.39 -7.32
CA ILE A 6 10.29 1.53 -6.56
C ILE A 6 10.19 0.08 -7.05
N LYS A 7 8.96 -0.44 -7.17
CA LYS A 7 8.71 -1.82 -7.59
C LYS A 7 7.25 -2.01 -8.03
N GLU A 8 7.03 -2.95 -8.93
CA GLU A 8 5.69 -3.45 -9.28
C GLU A 8 5.58 -4.92 -8.89
N VAL A 9 4.47 -5.28 -8.24
CA VAL A 9 4.14 -6.64 -7.82
C VAL A 9 2.63 -6.85 -7.85
N SER A 10 2.20 -8.11 -7.83
CA SER A 10 0.79 -8.43 -7.65
C SER A 10 0.29 -8.01 -6.26
N ALA A 11 -0.97 -7.57 -6.18
CA ALA A 11 -1.63 -7.31 -4.90
C ALA A 11 -1.57 -8.52 -3.95
N LYS A 12 -1.58 -9.76 -4.49
CA LYS A 12 -1.48 -11.00 -3.69
C LYS A 12 -0.16 -11.13 -2.93
N THR A 13 0.92 -10.58 -3.47
CA THR A 13 2.27 -10.69 -2.89
C THR A 13 2.76 -9.38 -2.27
N LEU A 14 1.93 -8.32 -2.33
CA LEU A 14 2.29 -6.99 -1.89
C LEU A 14 2.63 -6.92 -0.39
N SER A 15 1.83 -7.54 0.47
CA SER A 15 2.07 -7.56 1.92
C SER A 15 3.42 -8.19 2.28
N ILE A 16 3.71 -9.35 1.69
CA ILE A 16 4.99 -10.06 1.86
C ILE A 16 6.14 -9.21 1.30
N THR A 17 5.93 -8.59 0.14
CA THR A 17 6.95 -7.78 -0.53
C THR A 17 7.32 -6.56 0.31
N ILE A 18 6.33 -5.77 0.73
CA ILE A 18 6.51 -4.59 1.60
C ILE A 18 7.25 -4.95 2.88
N ASN A 19 6.97 -6.13 3.45
CA ASN A 19 7.65 -6.60 4.64
C ASN A 19 9.11 -7.01 4.43
N ARG A 20 9.49 -7.42 3.23
CA ARG A 20 10.86 -7.82 2.90
C ARG A 20 11.70 -6.71 2.26
N MET A 21 11.07 -5.60 1.86
CA MET A 21 11.77 -4.49 1.23
C MET A 21 12.65 -3.75 2.25
N LYS A 22 13.90 -3.47 1.84
CA LYS A 22 14.81 -2.58 2.58
C LYS A 22 14.39 -1.12 2.44
N GLU A 23 14.06 -0.73 1.21
CA GLU A 23 13.53 0.59 0.90
C GLU A 23 12.03 0.63 1.22
N LYS A 24 11.63 1.54 2.11
CA LYS A 24 10.23 1.66 2.55
C LYS A 24 9.47 2.61 1.62
N PRO A 25 8.45 2.16 0.87
CA PRO A 25 7.69 3.04 0.01
C PRO A 25 6.91 4.07 0.85
N SER A 26 6.92 5.33 0.42
CA SER A 26 6.07 6.36 1.05
C SER A 26 4.62 6.28 0.58
N ILE A 27 4.40 5.79 -0.64
CA ILE A 27 3.11 5.69 -1.32
C ILE A 27 2.99 4.30 -1.93
N VAL A 28 1.82 3.68 -1.80
CA VAL A 28 1.48 2.41 -2.42
C VAL A 28 0.25 2.61 -3.29
N ILE A 29 0.30 2.13 -4.54
CA ILE A 29 -0.81 2.20 -5.49
C ILE A 29 -1.25 0.78 -5.81
N ILE A 30 -2.55 0.50 -5.71
CA ILE A 30 -3.15 -0.81 -5.93
C ILE A 30 -4.26 -0.66 -6.95
N ASP A 31 -4.13 -1.31 -8.11
CA ASP A 31 -5.21 -1.42 -9.08
C ASP A 31 -6.21 -2.51 -8.64
N GLY A 32 -7.02 -2.19 -7.64
CA GLY A 32 -7.99 -3.11 -7.06
C GLY A 32 -8.34 -2.77 -5.62
N THR A 33 -8.69 -3.79 -4.84
CA THR A 33 -9.07 -3.65 -3.43
C THR A 33 -7.84 -3.69 -2.53
N ALA A 34 -7.66 -2.66 -1.71
CA ALA A 34 -6.76 -2.69 -0.57
C ALA A 34 -7.41 -3.49 0.58
N THR A 35 -6.91 -4.70 0.81
CA THR A 35 -7.42 -5.58 1.87
C THR A 35 -6.79 -5.28 3.22
N ILE A 36 -7.43 -5.69 4.32
CA ILE A 36 -6.92 -5.52 5.70
C ILE A 36 -5.45 -5.95 5.84
N PRO A 37 -4.99 -7.13 5.36
CA PRO A 37 -3.59 -7.51 5.47
C PRO A 37 -2.63 -6.56 4.73
N ILE A 38 -3.08 -5.94 3.64
CA ILE A 38 -2.28 -4.97 2.89
C ILE A 38 -2.22 -3.65 3.64
N THR A 39 -3.36 -3.15 4.14
CA THR A 39 -3.41 -1.89 4.90
C THR A 39 -2.59 -1.99 6.18
N THR A 40 -2.71 -3.08 6.94
CA THR A 40 -1.91 -3.32 8.15
C THR A 40 -0.42 -3.40 7.84
N ALA A 41 -0.01 -4.14 6.80
CA ALA A 41 1.40 -4.21 6.42
C ALA A 41 1.97 -2.84 6.02
N CYS A 42 1.15 -1.99 5.40
CA CYS A 42 1.53 -0.62 5.04
C CYS A 42 1.67 0.27 6.29
N GLU A 43 0.75 0.17 7.24
CA GLU A 43 0.81 0.89 8.53
C GLU A 43 2.07 0.54 9.31
N GLU A 44 2.35 -0.75 9.50
CA GLU A 44 3.55 -1.24 10.19
C GLU A 44 4.85 -0.74 9.53
N ARG A 45 4.81 -0.49 8.22
CA ARG A 45 5.95 -0.01 7.44
C ARG A 45 5.99 1.50 7.26
N ASN A 46 5.12 2.25 7.95
CA ASN A 46 5.04 3.70 7.89
C ASN A 46 4.80 4.24 6.47
N VAL A 47 4.07 3.47 5.64
CA VAL A 47 3.54 3.97 4.37
C VAL A 47 2.56 5.10 4.70
N LYS A 48 2.67 6.24 4.02
CA LYS A 48 1.84 7.42 4.33
C LYS A 48 0.49 7.38 3.63
N VAL A 49 0.48 6.84 2.41
CA VAL A 49 -0.68 6.87 1.51
C VAL A 49 -0.85 5.53 0.81
N ILE A 50 -2.08 5.02 0.81
CA ILE A 50 -2.51 3.96 -0.11
C ILE A 50 -3.54 4.55 -1.07
N ALA A 51 -3.28 4.42 -2.36
CA ALA A 51 -4.24 4.68 -3.42
C ALA A 51 -4.79 3.36 -3.95
N ALA A 52 -6.11 3.17 -3.93
CA ALA A 52 -6.75 1.94 -4.38
C ALA A 52 -8.15 2.22 -4.95
N ARG A 53 -8.70 1.27 -5.72
CA ARG A 53 -10.07 1.38 -6.26
C ARG A 53 -11.13 1.16 -5.18
N SER A 54 -10.82 0.34 -4.18
CA SER A 54 -11.69 0.08 -3.04
C SER A 54 -10.89 -0.36 -1.81
N PHE A 55 -11.51 -0.30 -0.65
CA PHE A 55 -10.89 -0.64 0.64
C PHE A 55 -11.78 -1.63 1.38
N SER A 56 -11.19 -2.69 1.94
CA SER A 56 -11.95 -3.65 2.74
C SER A 56 -12.08 -3.27 4.21
N SER A 57 -11.39 -2.20 4.65
CA SER A 57 -11.48 -1.64 6.00
C SER A 57 -11.60 -0.13 5.92
N THR A 58 -12.48 0.42 6.74
CA THR A 58 -12.65 1.87 6.95
C THR A 58 -11.79 2.40 8.10
N GLU A 59 -11.34 1.53 8.99
CA GLU A 59 -10.39 1.90 10.05
C GLU A 59 -8.97 1.69 9.52
N ALA A 60 -8.31 2.81 9.22
CA ALA A 60 -6.91 2.86 8.86
C ALA A 60 -6.26 4.12 9.48
N LYS A 61 -5.04 3.96 10.01
CA LYS A 61 -4.20 5.05 10.53
C LYS A 61 -3.48 5.82 9.41
N ILE A 62 -3.53 5.28 8.19
CA ILE A 62 -2.88 5.79 6.99
C ILE A 62 -3.89 6.46 6.07
N LYS A 63 -3.42 7.39 5.23
CA LYS A 63 -4.30 8.13 4.32
C LYS A 63 -4.73 7.22 3.16
N LEU A 64 -6.02 6.99 3.04
CA LEU A 64 -6.64 6.22 1.96
C LEU A 64 -7.11 7.18 0.86
N LEU A 65 -6.71 6.92 -0.38
CA LEU A 65 -7.15 7.66 -1.56
C LEU A 65 -7.88 6.71 -2.50
N SER A 66 -9.13 7.03 -2.82
CA SER A 66 -9.86 6.32 -3.88
C SER A 66 -9.39 6.84 -5.24
N LEU A 67 -9.12 5.90 -6.16
CA LEU A 67 -8.86 6.17 -7.58
C LEU A 67 -10.09 5.92 -8.44
#